data_AF-A0A1Y4CZ96-F1
#
_entry.id   AF-A0A1Y4CZ96-F1
#
_cell.length_a   1.000
_cell.length_b   1.000
_cell.length_c   1.000
_cell.angle_alpha   90.00
_cell.angle_beta   90.00
_cell.angle_gamma   90.00
#
_symmetry.space_group_name_H-M   'P 1'
#
loop_
_entity.id
_entity.type
_entity.pdbx_description
1 polymer ?
#
loop_
_entity_poly.entity_id
_entity_poly.type
_entity_poly.pdbx_seq_one_letter_code
_entity_poly.pdbx_strand_id
1 'polypeptide(L)'
;MGGKKMKRNKEQAKELLRRYFEAETSDAEERWLRAFLASKEAVGPEFDEARAVMSFLVVGRRRRPSRLSIGKMTAWAASFIAAISLGIGWLVFQERNECVAYVYGEKVTNTEIVMGHMQESLQEMKQAEAVDVASQLGTILNTLENEEAQ
;
A
#
# COMPACT_ATOMS: atom_id res chain seq x y z
N MET A 1 48.80 -9.24 18.35
CA MET A 1 48.47 -7.93 18.97
C MET A 1 47.05 -7.40 18.67
N GLY A 2 46.27 -7.97 17.73
CA GLY A 2 44.95 -7.44 17.34
C GLY A 2 43.83 -7.59 18.38
N GLY A 3 43.74 -8.72 19.10
CA GLY A 3 42.62 -9.00 20.01
C GLY A 3 42.49 -8.04 21.20
N LYS A 4 43.61 -7.53 21.74
CA LYS A 4 43.61 -6.57 22.85
C LYS A 4 43.15 -5.18 22.42
N LYS A 5 43.31 -4.83 21.14
CA LYS A 5 42.83 -3.56 20.58
C LYS A 5 41.31 -3.61 20.36
N MET A 6 40.79 -4.70 19.80
CA MET A 6 39.34 -4.88 19.63
C MET A 6 38.58 -4.87 20.95
N LYS A 7 39.08 -5.56 21.98
CA LYS A 7 38.43 -5.55 23.31
C LYS A 7 38.32 -4.13 23.88
N ARG A 8 39.38 -3.32 23.78
CA ARG A 8 39.36 -1.92 24.23
C ARG A 8 38.36 -1.07 23.44
N ASN A 9 38.29 -1.24 22.12
CA ASN A 9 37.31 -0.53 21.28
C ASN A 9 35.87 -0.88 21.68
N LYS A 10 35.58 -2.16 21.97
CA LYS A 10 34.25 -2.60 22.41
C LYS A 10 33.84 -1.97 23.75
N GLU A 11 34.72 -2.00 24.74
CA GLU A 11 34.42 -1.40 26.06
C GLU A 11 34.24 0.12 25.96
N GLN A 12 35.07 0.80 25.16
CA GLN A 12 34.91 2.22 24.88
C GLN A 12 33.57 2.52 24.19
N ALA A 13 33.16 1.70 23.23
CA ALA A 13 31.88 1.87 22.54
C ALA A 13 30.67 1.65 23.46
N LYS A 14 30.73 0.72 24.41
CA LYS A 14 29.68 0.51 25.41
C LYS A 14 29.50 1.74 26.30
N GLU A 15 30.60 2.31 26.78
CA GLU A 15 30.53 3.51 27.62
C GLU A 15 29.99 4.72 26.84
N LEU A 16 30.44 4.91 25.60
CA LEU A 16 29.87 5.95 24.73
C LEU A 16 28.38 5.71 24.46
N LEU A 17 27.96 4.45 24.32
CA LEU A 17 26.57 4.13 24.07
C LEU A 17 25.68 4.47 25.27
N ARG A 18 26.13 4.16 26.48
CA ARG A 18 25.45 4.56 27.72
C ARG A 18 25.26 6.07 27.78
N ARG A 19 26.35 6.84 27.58
CA ARG A 19 26.32 8.31 27.55
C ARG A 19 25.46 8.87 26.41
N TYR A 20 25.43 8.21 25.25
CA TYR A 20 24.62 8.61 24.11
C TYR A 20 23.13 8.53 24.44
N PHE A 21 22.68 7.44 25.08
CA PHE A 21 21.30 7.31 25.53
C PHE A 21 20.95 8.29 26.65
N GLU A 22 21.92 8.73 27.44
CA GLU A 22 21.78 9.82 28.42
C GLU A 22 21.92 11.23 27.79
N ALA A 23 22.14 11.33 26.47
CA ALA A 23 22.36 12.57 25.72
C ALA A 23 23.58 13.41 26.18
N GLU A 24 24.62 12.75 26.70
CA GLU A 24 25.85 13.38 27.19
C GLU A 24 27.04 13.28 26.20
N THR A 25 26.78 12.89 24.95
CA THR A 25 27.81 12.74 23.93
C THR A 25 27.96 13.99 23.07
N SER A 26 29.20 14.24 22.65
CA SER A 26 29.52 15.24 21.64
C SER A 26 29.37 14.70 20.21
N ASP A 27 29.24 15.59 19.23
CA ASP A 27 29.17 15.24 17.80
C ASP A 27 30.39 14.42 17.31
N ALA A 28 31.57 14.65 17.89
CA ALA A 28 32.77 13.90 17.53
C ALA A 28 32.69 12.45 18.03
N GLU A 29 32.23 12.27 19.26
CA GLU A 29 32.01 10.96 19.89
C GLU A 29 30.94 10.17 19.14
N GLU A 30 29.81 10.79 18.82
CA GLU A 30 28.75 10.14 18.05
C GLU A 30 29.18 9.75 16.64
N ARG A 31 29.97 10.57 15.96
CA ARG A 31 30.52 10.22 14.64
C ARG A 31 31.43 8.99 14.72
N TRP A 32 32.25 8.89 15.76
CA TRP A 32 33.07 7.72 16.00
C TRP A 32 32.20 6.50 16.32
N LEU A 33 31.19 6.65 17.17
CA LEU A 33 30.26 5.58 17.56
C LEU A 33 29.52 5.02 16.35
N ARG A 34 28.99 5.88 15.47
CA ARG A 34 28.36 5.47 14.20
C ARG A 34 29.31 4.67 13.30
N ALA A 35 30.58 5.10 13.20
CA ALA A 35 31.58 4.38 12.42
C ALA A 35 31.92 3.01 13.03
N PHE A 36 31.97 2.91 14.35
CA PHE A 36 32.16 1.64 15.06
C PHE A 36 30.96 0.69 14.84
N LEU A 37 29.73 1.18 14.99
CA LEU A 37 28.49 0.39 14.78
C LEU A 37 28.32 -0.10 13.34
N ALA A 38 28.94 0.56 12.35
CA ALA A 38 28.97 0.12 10.96
C ALA A 38 30.02 -0.98 10.68
N SER A 39 30.93 -1.22 11.63
CA SER A 39 32.01 -2.18 11.47
C SER A 39 31.59 -3.60 11.84
N LYS A 40 32.38 -4.59 11.39
CA LYS A 40 32.19 -6.00 11.80
C LYS A 40 32.55 -6.25 13.27
N GLU A 41 33.12 -5.27 13.98
CA GLU A 41 33.48 -5.41 15.39
C GLU A 41 32.26 -5.23 16.30
N ALA A 42 31.25 -4.47 15.87
CA ALA A 42 30.01 -4.21 16.61
C ALA A 42 28.97 -5.34 16.45
N VAL A 43 29.38 -6.56 16.80
CA VAL A 43 28.53 -7.75 16.81
C VAL A 43 28.18 -8.11 18.25
N GLY A 44 26.89 -8.18 18.55
CA GLY A 44 26.33 -8.58 19.83
C GLY A 44 25.04 -7.81 20.18
N PRO A 45 24.17 -8.38 21.03
CA PRO A 45 22.91 -7.75 21.44
C PRO A 45 23.12 -6.39 22.12
N GLU A 46 24.29 -6.18 22.73
CA GLU A 46 24.66 -4.90 23.35
C GLU A 46 24.73 -3.71 22.38
N PHE A 47 24.80 -3.96 21.07
CA PHE A 47 24.85 -2.93 20.03
C PHE A 47 23.59 -2.91 19.15
N ASP A 48 22.67 -3.87 19.29
CA ASP A 48 21.53 -4.00 18.40
C ASP A 48 20.53 -2.85 18.57
N GLU A 49 20.29 -2.41 19.80
CA GLU A 49 19.45 -1.24 20.09
C GLU A 49 20.06 0.04 19.50
N ALA A 50 21.36 0.25 19.72
CA ALA A 50 22.10 1.36 19.14
C ALA A 50 22.02 1.36 17.61
N ARG A 51 22.13 0.18 16.99
CA ARG A 51 22.01 0.02 15.55
C ARG A 51 20.60 0.28 15.07
N ALA A 52 19.56 -0.09 15.82
CA ALA A 52 18.17 0.23 15.46
C ALA A 52 17.96 1.75 15.42
N VAL A 53 18.36 2.46 16.49
CA VAL A 53 18.22 3.91 16.64
C VAL A 53 19.06 4.66 15.60
N MET A 54 20.30 4.24 15.39
CA MET A 54 21.25 4.95 14.51
C MET A 54 21.33 4.34 13.10
N SER A 55 20.50 3.36 12.76
CA SER A 55 20.58 2.53 11.52
C SER A 55 20.75 3.35 10.25
N PHE A 56 19.93 4.41 10.12
CA PHE A 56 19.97 5.30 8.96
C PHE A 56 21.34 5.99 8.80
N LEU A 57 21.99 6.35 9.91
CA LEU A 57 23.30 7.00 9.91
C LEU A 57 24.45 6.00 9.78
N VAL A 58 24.28 4.79 10.32
CA VAL A 58 25.25 3.69 10.28
C VAL A 58 25.36 3.11 8.86
N VAL A 59 24.23 2.94 8.16
CA VAL A 59 24.16 2.42 6.79
C VAL A 59 24.20 3.53 5.73
N GLY A 60 23.98 4.79 6.15
CA GLY A 60 23.88 5.99 5.31
C GLY A 60 25.18 6.43 4.62
N ARG A 61 26.31 5.72 4.83
CA ARG A 61 27.42 5.78 3.87
C ARG A 61 26.98 5.10 2.59
N ARG A 62 26.17 5.85 1.81
CA ARG A 62 25.86 5.60 0.42
C ARG A 62 27.12 5.01 -0.20
N ARG A 63 27.03 3.76 -0.65
CA ARG A 63 27.78 3.38 -1.83
C ARG A 63 27.52 4.53 -2.79
N ARG A 64 28.51 5.40 -3.04
CA ARG A 64 28.50 6.12 -4.31
C ARG A 64 28.23 4.99 -5.28
N PRO A 65 27.14 5.02 -6.07
CA PRO A 65 27.07 4.06 -7.14
C PRO A 65 28.38 4.28 -7.87
N SER A 66 29.31 3.33 -7.75
CA SER A 66 30.36 3.23 -8.73
C SER A 66 29.57 3.32 -10.01
N ARG A 67 29.91 4.27 -10.89
CA ARG A 67 29.40 4.28 -12.25
C ARG A 67 29.86 2.95 -12.84
N LEU A 68 29.18 1.85 -12.49
CA LEU A 68 29.21 0.60 -13.17
C LEU A 68 28.69 1.03 -14.52
N SER A 69 29.60 1.02 -15.48
CA SER A 69 29.23 1.15 -16.87
C SER A 69 28.14 0.11 -17.09
N ILE A 70 26.88 0.55 -17.11
CA ILE A 70 25.73 -0.26 -17.49
C ILE A 70 25.83 -0.41 -19.01
N GLY A 71 26.89 -1.09 -19.45
CA GLY A 71 27.09 -1.49 -20.82
C GLY A 71 26.15 -2.66 -21.09
N LYS A 72 25.10 -2.39 -21.87
CA LYS A 72 24.29 -3.34 -22.62
C LYS A 72 23.52 -4.45 -21.85
N MET A 73 23.64 -4.56 -20.54
CA MET A 73 22.98 -5.61 -19.73
C MET A 73 21.66 -5.17 -19.07
N THR A 74 21.04 -4.07 -19.51
CA THR A 74 19.68 -3.67 -19.07
C THR A 74 18.58 -4.04 -20.08
N ALA A 75 18.95 -4.49 -21.28
CA ALA A 75 17.96 -4.81 -22.30
C ALA A 75 17.11 -6.05 -21.97
N TRP A 76 17.61 -6.98 -21.14
CA TRP A 76 16.95 -8.26 -20.87
C TRP A 76 16.24 -8.33 -19.50
N ALA A 77 16.54 -7.42 -18.57
CA ALA A 77 15.93 -7.42 -17.24
C ALA A 77 14.54 -6.75 -17.20
N ALA A 78 14.24 -5.86 -18.15
CA ALA A 78 12.95 -5.18 -18.22
C ALA A 78 11.78 -6.12 -18.59
N SER A 79 12.04 -7.22 -19.33
CA SER A 79 10.96 -8.12 -19.77
C SER A 79 10.37 -8.96 -18.63
N PHE A 80 11.20 -9.41 -17.68
CA PHE A 80 10.73 -10.22 -16.55
C PHE A 80 9.81 -9.45 -15.62
N ILE A 81 10.12 -8.18 -15.33
CA ILE A 81 9.30 -7.34 -14.45
C ILE A 81 7.94 -7.07 -15.09
N ALA A 82 7.89 -6.79 -16.40
CA ALA A 82 6.64 -6.59 -17.12
C ALA A 82 5.77 -7.87 -17.14
N ALA A 83 6.38 -9.03 -17.41
CA ALA A 83 5.65 -10.31 -17.45
C ALA A 83 5.07 -10.70 -16.08
N ILE A 84 5.84 -10.50 -15.00
CA ILE A 84 5.37 -10.77 -13.63
C ILE A 84 4.25 -9.81 -13.24
N SER A 85 4.39 -8.52 -13.57
CA SER A 85 3.38 -7.51 -13.25
C SER A 85 2.06 -7.78 -13.98
N LEU A 86 2.12 -8.19 -15.25
CA LEU A 86 0.94 -8.58 -16.02
C LEU A 86 0.33 -9.89 -15.51
N GLY A 87 1.14 -10.89 -15.13
CA GLY A 87 0.66 -12.16 -14.59
C GLY A 87 -0.08 -12.00 -13.25
N ILE A 88 0.50 -11.24 -12.32
CA ILE A 88 -0.15 -10.94 -11.03
C ILE A 88 -1.39 -10.07 -11.25
N GLY A 89 -1.29 -9.06 -12.12
CA GLY A 89 -2.43 -8.20 -12.48
C GLY A 89 -3.61 -9.01 -13.01
N TRP A 90 -3.38 -9.95 -13.91
CA TRP A 90 -4.41 -10.83 -14.47
C TRP A 90 -5.09 -11.70 -13.40
N LEU A 91 -4.30 -12.34 -12.52
CA LEU A 91 -4.83 -13.16 -11.43
C LEU A 91 -5.72 -12.34 -10.47
N VAL A 92 -5.30 -11.14 -10.11
CA VAL A 92 -6.05 -10.27 -9.19
C VAL A 92 -7.28 -9.67 -9.87
N PHE A 93 -7.24 -9.39 -11.17
CA PHE A 93 -8.38 -8.84 -11.90
C PHE A 93 -9.50 -9.87 -12.10
N GLN A 94 -9.15 -11.15 -12.19
CA GLN A 94 -10.12 -12.24 -12.40
C GLN A 94 -11.09 -12.40 -11.21
N GLU A 95 -10.67 -12.04 -9.99
CA GLU A 95 -11.50 -12.11 -8.79
C GLU A 95 -12.41 -10.87 -8.57
N ARG A 96 -12.28 -9.81 -9.37
CA ARG A 96 -13.00 -8.53 -9.14
C ARG A 96 -14.29 -8.37 -9.94
N ASN A 97 -14.61 -9.30 -10.84
CA ASN A 97 -15.83 -9.25 -11.65
C ASN A 97 -17.01 -9.95 -10.96
N GLU A 98 -17.22 -9.68 -9.67
CA GLU A 98 -18.38 -10.19 -8.94
C GLU A 98 -19.57 -9.22 -9.10
N CYS A 99 -20.53 -9.57 -9.96
CA CYS A 99 -21.83 -8.93 -9.98
C CYS A 99 -22.63 -9.38 -8.75
N VAL A 100 -22.75 -8.50 -7.76
CA VAL A 100 -23.55 -8.76 -6.55
C VAL A 100 -24.91 -8.09 -6.68
N ALA A 101 -25.99 -8.86 -6.58
CA ALA A 101 -27.33 -8.32 -6.34
C ALA A 101 -27.96 -8.98 -5.12
N TYR A 102 -28.85 -8.25 -4.46
CA TYR A 102 -29.64 -8.77 -3.36
C TYR A 102 -31.07 -8.98 -3.86
N VAL A 103 -31.49 -10.25 -3.93
CA VAL A 103 -32.83 -10.63 -4.34
C VAL A 103 -33.53 -11.24 -3.12
N TYR A 104 -34.65 -10.67 -2.69
CA TYR A 104 -35.37 -11.06 -1.46
C TYR A 104 -34.50 -11.09 -0.18
N GLY A 105 -33.43 -10.28 -0.14
CA GLY A 105 -32.51 -10.23 1.01
C GLY A 105 -31.39 -11.28 0.99
N GLU A 106 -31.33 -12.15 -0.01
CA GLU A 106 -30.26 -13.12 -0.20
C GLU A 106 -29.20 -12.56 -1.17
N LYS A 107 -27.91 -12.71 -0.81
CA LYS A 107 -26.78 -12.26 -1.64
C LYS A 107 -26.60 -13.22 -2.80
N VAL A 108 -26.81 -12.74 -4.03
CA VAL A 108 -26.59 -13.51 -5.26
C VAL A 108 -25.37 -12.93 -5.97
N THR A 109 -24.34 -13.76 -6.20
CA THR A 109 -23.07 -13.41 -6.87
C THR A 109 -22.97 -13.94 -8.31
N ASN A 110 -23.97 -14.71 -8.76
CA ASN A 110 -23.98 -15.29 -10.10
C ASN A 110 -24.45 -14.26 -11.13
N THR A 111 -23.53 -13.77 -11.95
CA THR A 111 -23.74 -12.75 -12.98
C THR A 111 -24.91 -13.08 -13.93
N GLU A 112 -25.12 -14.35 -14.29
CA GLU A 112 -26.21 -14.73 -15.20
C GLU A 112 -27.59 -14.51 -14.57
N ILE A 113 -27.70 -14.84 -13.28
CA ILE A 113 -28.94 -14.69 -12.51
C ILE A 113 -29.22 -13.19 -12.27
N VAL A 114 -28.19 -12.42 -11.91
CA VAL A 114 -28.31 -10.97 -11.69
C VAL A 114 -28.77 -10.24 -12.95
N MET A 115 -28.16 -10.55 -14.11
CA MET A 115 -28.50 -9.89 -15.38
C MET A 115 -29.87 -10.35 -15.90
N GLY A 116 -30.28 -11.60 -15.65
CA GLY A 116 -31.62 -12.10 -15.97
C GLY A 116 -32.71 -11.34 -15.23
N HIS A 117 -32.59 -11.20 -13.91
CA HIS A 117 -33.55 -10.41 -13.11
C HIS A 117 -33.56 -8.92 -13.48
N MET A 118 -32.41 -8.35 -13.84
CA MET A 118 -32.33 -6.97 -14.31
C MET A 118 -33.09 -6.77 -15.62
N GLN A 119 -32.98 -7.70 -16.57
CA GLN A 119 -33.69 -7.62 -17.85
C GLN A 119 -35.20 -7.77 -17.67
N GLU A 120 -35.63 -8.67 -16.78
CA GLU A 120 -37.03 -8.85 -16.41
C GLU A 120 -37.61 -7.58 -15.76
N SER A 121 -36.90 -7.00 -14.78
CA SER A 121 -37.30 -5.75 -14.12
C SER A 121 -37.40 -4.58 -15.11
N LEU A 122 -36.43 -4.47 -16.04
CA LEU A 122 -36.46 -3.44 -17.08
C LEU A 122 -37.60 -3.66 -18.08
N GLN A 123 -37.96 -4.90 -18.41
CA GLN A 123 -39.10 -5.19 -19.26
C GLN A 123 -40.43 -4.86 -18.57
N GLU A 124 -40.58 -5.21 -17.29
CA GLU A 124 -41.75 -4.87 -16.49
C GLU A 124 -41.91 -3.35 -16.36
N MET A 125 -40.81 -2.62 -16.06
CA MET A 125 -40.82 -1.15 -16.03
C MET A 125 -41.12 -0.54 -17.39
N LYS A 126 -40.58 -1.08 -18.49
CA LYS A 126 -40.85 -0.59 -19.84
C LYS A 126 -42.30 -0.82 -20.26
N GLN A 127 -42.92 -1.90 -19.78
CA GLN A 127 -44.34 -2.16 -20.00
C GLN A 127 -45.22 -1.26 -19.11
N ALA A 128 -44.76 -0.92 -17.90
CA ALA A 128 -45.42 0.04 -17.02
C ALA A 128 -45.26 1.50 -17.47
N GLU A 129 -44.15 1.87 -18.12
CA GLU A 129 -43.90 3.21 -18.69
C GLU A 129 -44.80 3.48 -19.91
N ALA A 130 -45.26 2.43 -20.59
CA ALA A 130 -46.30 2.52 -21.61
C ALA A 130 -47.71 2.75 -21.02
N VAL A 131 -47.90 2.56 -19.71
CA VAL A 131 -49.11 2.97 -18.97
C VAL A 131 -48.96 4.43 -18.56
N ASP A 132 -49.03 5.27 -19.60
CA ASP A 132 -49.38 6.69 -19.63
C ASP A 132 -49.23 7.51 -18.33
N VAL A 133 -47.98 7.78 -17.96
CA VAL A 133 -47.59 8.74 -16.91
C VAL A 133 -48.17 10.14 -17.21
N ALA A 134 -48.36 10.49 -18.50
CA ALA A 134 -48.95 11.76 -18.89
C ALA A 134 -50.45 11.83 -18.55
N SER A 135 -51.21 10.73 -18.67
CA SER A 135 -52.61 10.69 -18.21
C SER A 135 -52.74 10.85 -16.70
N GLN A 136 -51.83 10.27 -15.91
CA GLN A 136 -51.87 10.37 -14.45
C GLN A 136 -51.50 11.78 -13.98
N LEU A 137 -50.49 12.40 -14.59
CA LEU A 137 -50.14 13.79 -14.32
C LEU A 137 -51.26 14.76 -14.71
N GLY A 138 -51.91 14.55 -15.85
CA GLY A 138 -53.07 15.35 -16.27
C GLY A 138 -54.24 15.23 -15.31
N THR A 139 -54.46 14.04 -14.74
CA THR A 139 -55.52 13.82 -13.73
C THR A 139 -55.20 14.56 -12.43
N ILE A 140 -53.96 14.48 -11.94
CA ILE A 140 -53.54 15.17 -10.71
C ILE A 140 -53.61 16.69 -10.88
N LEU A 141 -53.10 17.22 -12.02
CA LEU A 141 -53.11 18.64 -12.32
C LEU A 141 -54.55 19.18 -12.44
N ASN A 142 -55.42 18.48 -13.15
CA ASN A 142 -56.83 18.86 -13.24
C ASN A 142 -57.56 18.78 -11.89
N THR A 143 -57.15 17.88 -10.98
CA THR A 143 -57.77 17.79 -9.65
C THR A 143 -57.40 19.01 -8.80
N LEU A 144 -56.16 19.49 -8.88
CA LEU A 144 -55.69 20.68 -8.17
C LEU A 144 -56.27 21.97 -8.77
N GLU A 145 -56.36 22.06 -10.09
CA GLU A 145 -56.92 23.23 -10.78
C GLU A 145 -58.43 23.40 -10.51
N ASN A 146 -59.15 22.29 -10.30
CA ASN A 146 -60.57 22.31 -9.93
C ASN A 146 -60.82 22.62 -8.44
N GLU A 147 -59.80 22.54 -7.57
CA GLU A 147 -59.91 22.91 -6.16
C GLU A 147 -59.67 24.41 -5.90
N GLU A 148 -59.02 25.13 -6.83
CA GLU A 148 -58.82 26.60 -6.73
C GLU A 148 -59.99 27.44 -7.26
N ALA A 149 -61.04 26.78 -7.80
CA ALA A 149 -62.22 27.43 -8.39
C ALA A 149 -63.47 27.45 -7.48
N GLN A 150 -63.34 27.19 -6.18
CA GLN A 150 -64.38 27.37 -5.15
C GLN A 150 -63.93 28.35 -4.06
#